data_AF-A0A7Z9MGL3-F1
#
_entry.id   AF-A0A7Z9MGL3-F1
#
_cell.length_a   1.000
_cell.length_b   1.000
_cell.length_c   1.000
_cell.angle_alpha   90.00
_cell.angle_beta   90.00
_cell.angle_gamma   90.00
#
_symmetry.space_group_name_H-M   'P 1'
#
loop_
_entity.id
_entity.type
_entity.pdbx_description
1 polymer ?
#
loop_
_entity_poly.entity_id
_entity_poly.type
_entity_poly.pdbx_seq_one_letter_code
_entity_poly.pdbx_strand_id
1 'polypeptide(L)'
;MTTTCCRSTSPYSQFIQDFMGGVTERNPYEPEFLQAVQEVVCSLEGVMNSKPQYLSGNILQRIVEPERVIHFRVPWVNDAGEVNVNRGYRIEFNSAIGP
;
A
#
# COMPACT_ATOMS: atom_id res chain seq x y z
N MET A 1 -10.00 37.73 -9.66
CA MET A 1 -10.61 36.48 -10.17
C MET A 1 -9.82 36.06 -11.39
N THR A 2 -8.80 35.23 -11.21
CA THR A 2 -8.22 34.45 -12.31
C THR A 2 -7.72 33.16 -11.71
N THR A 3 -8.46 32.11 -12.06
CA THR A 3 -8.18 30.71 -11.82
C THR A 3 -6.91 30.31 -12.54
N THR A 4 -5.90 29.85 -11.81
CA THR A 4 -4.86 28.97 -12.37
C THR A 4 -4.82 27.73 -11.50
N CYS A 5 -5.73 26.80 -11.80
CA CYS A 5 -5.71 25.47 -11.23
C CYS A 5 -4.49 24.75 -11.82
N CYS A 6 -3.44 24.58 -11.03
CA CYS A 6 -2.28 23.77 -11.37
C CYS A 6 -2.75 22.34 -11.64
N ARG A 7 -2.95 21.98 -12.91
CA ARG A 7 -3.08 20.57 -13.30
C ARG A 7 -1.70 19.96 -13.20
N SER A 8 -1.45 19.16 -12.17
CA SER A 8 -0.32 18.24 -12.18
C SER A 8 -0.55 17.23 -13.30
N THR A 9 0.13 17.37 -14.43
CA THR A 9 0.16 16.38 -15.52
C THR A 9 1.00 15.19 -15.09
N SER A 10 0.39 14.30 -14.30
CA SER A 10 0.92 12.97 -14.01
C SER A 10 0.94 12.14 -15.31
N PRO A 11 2.02 11.38 -15.59
CA PRO A 11 2.10 10.52 -16.79
C PRO A 11 1.18 9.28 -16.72
N TYR A 12 0.53 9.05 -15.57
CA TYR A 12 -0.28 7.86 -15.33
C TYR A 12 -1.74 8.07 -15.74
N SER A 13 -2.45 6.98 -16.05
CA SER A 13 -3.88 7.04 -16.38
C SER A 13 -4.73 7.50 -15.19
N GLN A 14 -5.94 7.98 -15.49
CA GLN A 14 -6.88 8.45 -14.47
C GLN A 14 -7.21 7.34 -13.45
N PHE A 15 -7.35 6.10 -13.92
CA PHE A 15 -7.59 4.93 -13.07
C PHE A 15 -6.50 4.77 -12.00
N ILE A 16 -5.24 4.86 -12.40
CA ILE A 16 -4.09 4.73 -11.47
C ILE A 16 -4.08 5.89 -10.49
N GLN A 17 -4.34 7.12 -10.96
CA GLN A 17 -4.37 8.31 -10.12
C GLN A 17 -5.47 8.21 -9.05
N ASP A 18 -6.68 7.82 -9.45
CA ASP A 18 -7.81 7.66 -8.54
C ASP A 18 -7.54 6.56 -7.51
N PHE A 19 -6.99 5.43 -7.95
CA PHE A 19 -6.61 4.33 -7.07
C PHE A 19 -5.54 4.76 -6.05
N MET A 20 -4.43 5.33 -6.53
CA MET A 20 -3.32 5.78 -5.69
C MET A 20 -3.74 6.89 -4.74
N GLY A 21 -4.66 7.78 -5.13
CA GLY A 21 -5.20 8.81 -4.25
C GLY A 21 -5.83 8.20 -3.00
N GLY A 22 -6.67 7.17 -3.17
CA GLY A 22 -7.29 6.47 -2.04
C GLY A 22 -6.30 5.69 -1.17
N VAL A 23 -5.27 5.08 -1.77
CA VAL A 23 -4.22 4.37 -1.01
C VAL A 23 -3.35 5.35 -0.21
N THR A 24 -3.01 6.49 -0.81
CA THR A 24 -2.20 7.55 -0.20
C THR A 24 -2.92 8.20 0.98
N GLU A 25 -4.23 8.42 0.88
CA GLU A 25 -5.03 8.97 1.97
C GLU A 25 -5.02 8.05 3.21
N ARG A 26 -5.03 6.73 3.00
CA ARG A 26 -4.99 5.74 4.10
C ARG A 26 -3.58 5.55 4.69
N ASN A 27 -2.54 5.69 3.87
CA ASN A 27 -1.15 5.39 4.24
C ASN A 27 -0.19 6.57 3.96
N PRO A 28 -0.46 7.79 4.48
CA PRO A 28 0.22 9.01 4.05
C PRO A 28 1.70 9.08 4.45
N TYR A 29 2.13 8.27 5.42
CA TYR A 29 3.49 8.30 5.99
C TYR A 29 4.32 7.06 5.63
N GLU A 30 3.89 6.30 4.62
CA GLU A 30 4.56 5.07 4.19
C GLU A 30 5.06 5.21 2.74
N PRO A 31 6.07 6.06 2.47
CA PRO A 31 6.50 6.37 1.11
C PRO A 31 7.01 5.15 0.35
N GLU A 32 7.69 4.22 1.04
CA GLU A 32 8.18 2.97 0.44
C GLU A 32 7.03 2.06 0.03
N PHE A 33 5.98 1.98 0.85
CA PHE A 33 4.78 1.21 0.53
C PHE A 33 4.04 1.83 -0.66
N LEU A 34 3.82 3.15 -0.64
CA LEU A 34 3.13 3.85 -1.72
C LEU A 34 3.88 3.72 -3.05
N GLN A 35 5.21 3.80 -3.02
CA GLN A 35 6.04 3.56 -4.21
C GLN A 35 5.84 2.13 -4.75
N ALA A 36 5.96 1.12 -3.89
CA ALA A 36 5.83 -0.28 -4.29
C ALA A 36 4.44 -0.58 -4.88
N VAL A 37 3.37 -0.02 -4.29
CA VAL A 37 2.01 -0.15 -4.82
C VAL A 37 1.90 0.50 -6.19
N GLN A 38 2.42 1.72 -6.37
CA GLN A 38 2.35 2.41 -7.65
C GLN A 38 3.04 1.62 -8.77
N GLU A 39 4.24 1.10 -8.53
CA GLU A 39 5.01 0.32 -9.51
C GLU A 39 4.25 -0.94 -9.98
N VAL A 40 3.63 -1.66 -9.04
CA VAL A 40 2.85 -2.86 -9.34
C VAL A 40 1.55 -2.51 -10.08
N VAL A 41 0.82 -1.49 -9.63
CA VAL A 41 -0.45 -1.08 -10.25
C VAL A 41 -0.25 -0.63 -11.70
N CYS A 42 0.81 0.14 -11.97
CA CYS A 42 1.19 0.54 -13.32
C CYS A 42 1.45 -0.67 -14.22
N SER A 43 2.11 -1.70 -13.69
CA SER A 43 2.40 -2.94 -14.44
C SER A 43 1.15 -3.79 -14.71
N LEU A 44 0.11 -3.66 -13.89
CA LEU A 44 -1.13 -4.43 -13.99
C LEU A 44 -2.22 -3.75 -14.83
N GLU A 45 -2.05 -2.49 -15.24
CA GLU A 45 -3.07 -1.71 -15.94
C GLU A 45 -3.67 -2.44 -17.16
N GLY A 46 -2.82 -3.02 -18.02
CA GLY A 46 -3.29 -3.76 -19.20
C GLY A 46 -4.12 -5.00 -18.85
N VAL A 47 -3.81 -5.66 -17.73
CA VAL A 47 -4.57 -6.82 -17.24
C VAL A 47 -5.92 -6.38 -16.69
N MET A 48 -5.96 -5.26 -15.96
CA MET A 48 -7.22 -4.72 -15.43
C MET A 48 -8.18 -4.32 -16.54
N ASN A 49 -7.65 -3.74 -17.64
CA ASN A 49 -8.45 -3.37 -18.81
C ASN A 49 -8.96 -4.58 -19.61
N SER A 50 -8.18 -5.65 -19.69
CA SER A 50 -8.57 -6.86 -20.43
C SER A 50 -9.47 -7.82 -19.65
N LYS A 51 -9.55 -7.68 -18.32
CA LYS A 51 -10.29 -8.58 -17.42
C LYS A 51 -11.19 -7.80 -16.46
N PRO A 52 -12.38 -7.34 -16.92
CA PRO A 52 -13.28 -6.50 -16.13
C PRO A 52 -13.77 -7.16 -14.82
N GLN A 53 -13.73 -8.49 -14.74
CA GLN A 53 -14.08 -9.22 -13.53
C GLN A 53 -13.23 -8.82 -12.32
N TYR A 54 -11.96 -8.43 -12.52
CA TYR A 54 -11.07 -8.01 -11.43
C TYR A 54 -11.46 -6.65 -10.84
N LEU A 55 -12.00 -5.75 -11.67
CA LEU A 55 -12.58 -4.49 -11.21
C LEU A 55 -13.87 -4.75 -10.44
N SER A 56 -14.78 -5.58 -10.99
CA SER A 56 -16.05 -5.89 -10.33
C SER A 56 -15.89 -6.60 -8.98
N GLY A 57 -14.85 -7.42 -8.83
CA GLY A 57 -14.50 -8.10 -7.57
C GLY A 57 -13.68 -7.26 -6.60
N ASN A 58 -13.39 -6.00 -6.95
CA ASN A 58 -12.56 -5.09 -6.19
C ASN A 58 -11.20 -5.69 -5.78
N ILE A 59 -10.62 -6.51 -6.67
CA ILE A 59 -9.46 -7.35 -6.35
C ILE A 59 -8.24 -6.50 -5.97
N LEU A 60 -8.00 -5.41 -6.70
CA LEU A 60 -6.82 -4.57 -6.49
C LEU A 60 -6.85 -3.89 -5.10
N GLN A 61 -8.02 -3.40 -4.67
CA GLN A 61 -8.16 -2.81 -3.33
C GLN A 61 -7.92 -3.86 -2.23
N ARG A 62 -8.39 -5.10 -2.43
CA ARG A 62 -8.23 -6.18 -1.47
C ARG A 62 -6.79 -6.67 -1.33
N ILE A 63 -5.98 -6.56 -2.38
CA ILE A 63 -4.58 -7.01 -2.35
C ILE A 63 -3.68 -5.95 -1.69
N VAL A 64 -4.00 -4.68 -1.86
CA VAL A 64 -3.22 -3.57 -1.27
C VAL A 64 -3.49 -3.38 0.21
N GLU A 65 -4.66 -3.80 0.69
CA GLU A 65 -4.97 -3.79 2.13
C GLU A 65 -4.53 -5.12 2.77
N PRO A 66 -3.64 -5.11 3.77
CA PRO A 66 -3.18 -6.34 4.42
C PRO A 66 -4.32 -7.05 5.18
N GLU A 67 -4.38 -8.38 5.08
CA GLU A 67 -5.36 -9.18 5.82
C GLU A 67 -5.21 -9.06 7.35
N ARG A 68 -3.97 -8.98 7.83
CA ARG A 68 -3.69 -8.76 9.26
C ARG A 68 -2.37 -8.05 9.47
N VAL A 69 -2.38 -7.09 10.39
CA VAL A 69 -1.18 -6.39 10.88
C VAL A 69 -1.04 -6.62 12.38
N ILE A 70 0.08 -7.17 12.80
CA ILE A 70 0.40 -7.41 14.21
C ILE A 70 1.59 -6.54 14.59
N HIS A 71 1.39 -5.67 15.57
CA HIS A 71 2.44 -4.90 16.23
C HIS A 71 2.61 -5.36 17.68
N PHE A 72 3.84 -5.56 18.14
CA PHE A 72 4.07 -6.07 19.49
C PHE A 72 5.37 -5.55 20.09
N ARG A 73 5.46 -5.63 21.42
CA ARG A 73 6.63 -5.22 22.18
C ARG A 73 7.61 -6.39 22.30
N VAL A 74 8.90 -6.14 22.07
CA VAL A 74 10.00 -7.08 22.24
C VAL A 74 10.94 -6.57 23.33
N PRO A 75 10.73 -6.96 24.61
CA PRO A 75 11.65 -6.64 25.69
C PRO A 75 12.84 -7.61 25.69
N TRP A 76 14.05 -7.09 25.90
CA TRP A 76 15.27 -7.89 25.98
C TRP A 76 16.29 -7.22 26.91
N VAL A 77 17.33 -7.95 27.32
CA VAL A 77 18.39 -7.46 28.21
C VAL A 77 19.70 -7.49 27.43
N ASN A 78 20.45 -6.39 27.42
CA ASN A 78 21.75 -6.32 26.75
C ASN A 78 22.87 -6.92 27.61
N ASP A 79 24.08 -7.03 27.06
CA ASP A 79 25.23 -7.61 27.75
C ASP A 79 25.66 -6.84 29.01
N ALA A 80 25.27 -5.56 29.12
CA ALA A 80 25.49 -4.72 30.31
C ALA A 80 24.41 -4.90 31.40
N GLY A 81 23.40 -5.75 31.16
CA GLY A 81 22.29 -5.99 32.08
C GLY A 81 21.16 -4.96 31.99
N GLU A 82 21.16 -4.09 30.99
CA GLU A 82 20.16 -3.03 30.81
C GLU A 82 18.95 -3.55 30.03
N VAL A 83 17.75 -3.22 30.50
CA VAL A 83 16.48 -3.60 29.84
C VAL A 83 16.22 -2.67 28.67
N ASN A 84 16.08 -3.26 27.49
CA ASN A 84 15.76 -2.59 26.24
C ASN A 84 14.39 -3.05 25.73
N VAL A 85 13.73 -2.17 24.98
CA VAL A 85 12.40 -2.44 24.41
C VAL A 85 12.39 -2.03 22.95
N ASN A 86 12.16 -2.99 22.06
CA ASN A 86 11.95 -2.75 20.64
C ASN A 86 10.50 -3.03 20.25
N ARG A 87 10.11 -2.50 19.09
CA ARG A 87 8.82 -2.80 18.47
C ARG A 87 9.02 -3.84 17.38
N GLY A 88 8.30 -4.94 17.47
CA GLY A 88 8.19 -5.97 16.45
C GLY A 88 6.94 -5.74 15.58
N TYR A 89 7.03 -6.21 14.34
CA TYR A 89 5.95 -6.16 13.37
C TYR A 89 5.84 -7.50 12.64
N ARG A 90 4.61 -7.94 12.36
CA ARG A 90 4.30 -9.05 11.47
C ARG A 90 3.10 -8.65 10.61
N ILE A 91 3.32 -8.57 9.30
CA ILE A 91 2.29 -8.17 8.34
C ILE A 91 1.95 -9.40 7.52
N GLU A 92 0.73 -9.89 7.67
CA GLU A 92 0.17 -11.01 6.92
C GLU A 92 -0.67 -10.39 5.79
N PHE A 93 -0.01 -10.10 4.66
CA PHE A 93 -0.62 -9.32 3.58
C PHE A 93 -1.73 -10.08 2.85
N ASN A 94 -1.45 -11.30 2.40
CA ASN A 94 -2.39 -12.08 1.61
C ASN A 94 -2.14 -13.59 1.78
N SER A 95 -3.22 -14.35 1.94
CA SER A 95 -3.18 -15.81 2.12
C SER A 95 -3.82 -16.60 0.96
N ALA A 96 -4.07 -15.96 -0.19
CA ALA A 96 -4.84 -16.55 -1.28
C ALA A 96 -4.20 -17.80 -1.91
N ILE A 97 -2.87 -17.95 -1.80
CA ILE A 97 -2.12 -19.08 -2.36
C ILE A 97 -1.42 -19.94 -1.30
N GLY A 98 -1.69 -19.73 -0.02
CA GLY A 98 -1.11 -20.47 1.10
C GLY A 98 -0.56 -19.58 2.22
N PRO A 99 0.00 -20.19 3.28
CA PRO A 99 0.68 -19.50 4.39
C PRO A 99 2.03 -18.88 4.04
#